data_AF-A0A922LIA8-F1
#
_entry.id   AF-A0A922LIA8-F1
#
_cell.length_a   1.000
_cell.length_b   1.000
_cell.length_c   1.000
_cell.angle_alpha   90.00
_cell.angle_beta   90.00
_cell.angle_gamma   90.00
#
_symmetry.space_group_name_H-M   'P 1'
#
loop_
_entity.id
_entity.type
_entity.pdbx_description
1 polymer ?
#
loop_
_entity_poly.entity_id
_entity_poly.type
_entity_poly.pdbx_seq_one_letter_code
_entity_poly.pdbx_strand_id
1 'polypeptide(L)'
;MLHNKSESFAPSVGNELTRNFKNFGEPVYVNVYHLHWPNGLKMGAYHTGTVVYDREFGFGGHPFASSGIFQTTPMDIDSLGEEISFKERLYMGRTYLSKKAVERLLASLADEFRGDAYHLLHFNCNHFTSQFVDICEMISSNRT
;
A
#
# COMPACT_ATOMS: atom_id res chain seq x y z
N MET A 1 -42.83 31.72 -40.30
CA MET A 1 -41.61 31.44 -39.51
C MET A 1 -41.95 31.76 -38.06
N LEU A 2 -42.41 30.78 -37.28
CA LEU A 2 -41.64 29.84 -36.45
C LEU A 2 -41.23 30.43 -35.08
N HIS A 3 -41.91 29.90 -34.04
CA HIS A 3 -41.46 29.57 -32.67
C HIS A 3 -40.95 30.65 -31.70
N ASN A 4 -41.60 30.76 -30.52
CA ASN A 4 -41.17 30.09 -29.27
C ASN A 4 -42.18 30.40 -28.14
N LYS A 5 -42.96 29.42 -27.68
CA LYS A 5 -42.69 28.40 -26.63
C LYS A 5 -42.76 28.95 -25.20
N SER A 6 -43.91 28.69 -24.59
CA SER A 6 -44.09 28.37 -23.18
C SER A 6 -43.18 27.22 -22.75
N GLU A 7 -42.65 27.27 -21.53
CA GLU A 7 -42.74 26.16 -20.56
C GLU A 7 -42.14 26.57 -19.20
N SER A 8 -42.97 26.42 -18.19
CA SER A 8 -42.74 26.68 -16.77
C SER A 8 -42.48 25.36 -16.03
N PHE A 9 -41.48 25.37 -15.15
CA PHE A 9 -41.26 24.49 -14.00
C PHE A 9 -41.33 22.96 -14.24
N ALA A 10 -40.16 22.36 -14.49
CA ALA A 10 -39.89 20.98 -14.09
C ALA A 10 -39.29 20.95 -12.67
N PRO A 11 -39.72 20.05 -11.77
CA PRO A 11 -39.03 19.84 -10.51
C PRO A 11 -37.67 19.18 -10.78
N SER A 12 -36.62 19.67 -10.12
CA SER A 12 -35.27 19.12 -10.21
C SER A 12 -35.21 17.70 -9.63
N VAL A 13 -35.49 16.70 -10.46
CA VAL A 13 -35.18 15.29 -10.21
C VAL A 13 -33.67 15.14 -10.31
N GLY A 14 -32.97 15.34 -9.20
CA GLY A 14 -31.52 15.24 -9.22
C GLY A 14 -30.88 15.60 -7.89
N ASN A 15 -31.28 14.93 -6.80
CA ASN A 15 -30.48 14.88 -5.57
C ASN A 15 -30.82 13.71 -4.62
N GLU A 16 -31.34 12.60 -5.14
CA GLU A 16 -31.55 11.37 -4.33
C GLU A 16 -30.70 10.16 -4.77
N LEU A 17 -29.82 10.30 -5.76
CA LEU A 17 -28.98 9.19 -6.26
C LEU A 17 -27.52 9.20 -5.76
N THR A 18 -27.11 10.14 -4.91
CA THR A 18 -25.70 10.29 -4.48
C THR A 18 -25.38 9.82 -3.06
N ARG A 19 -26.27 9.07 -2.40
CA ARG A 19 -25.99 8.54 -1.05
C ARG A 19 -26.35 7.07 -0.91
N ASN A 20 -25.48 6.21 -1.46
CA ASN A 20 -25.13 4.92 -0.84
C ASN A 20 -23.95 4.25 -1.56
N PHE A 21 -22.82 4.94 -1.68
CA PHE A 21 -21.56 4.22 -1.87
C PHE A 21 -21.22 3.56 -0.53
N LYS A 22 -21.58 2.28 -0.37
CA LYS A 22 -20.95 1.44 0.65
C LYS A 22 -19.44 1.58 0.44
N ASN A 23 -18.73 2.10 1.43
CA ASN A 23 -17.28 2.09 1.41
C ASN A 23 -16.85 0.62 1.52
N PHE A 24 -16.48 0.03 0.39
CA PHE A 24 -16.09 -1.38 0.33
C PHE A 24 -14.71 -1.63 0.95
N GLY A 25 -13.98 -0.59 1.37
CA GLY A 25 -12.59 -0.67 1.82
C GLY A 25 -11.63 -0.86 0.65
N GLU A 26 -10.37 -0.51 0.85
CA GLU A 26 -9.29 -0.65 -0.13
C GLU A 26 -8.63 -2.02 0.04
N PRO A 27 -8.44 -2.81 -1.03
CA PRO A 27 -7.73 -4.08 -0.92
C PRO A 27 -6.25 -3.86 -0.53
N VAL A 28 -5.75 -4.73 0.34
CA VAL A 28 -4.35 -4.78 0.75
C VAL A 28 -3.73 -6.07 0.22
N TYR A 29 -2.55 -5.96 -0.37
CA TYR A 29 -1.77 -7.09 -0.84
C TYR A 29 -0.36 -7.07 -0.27
N VAL A 30 0.33 -8.20 -0.35
CA VAL A 30 1.78 -8.31 -0.17
C VAL A 30 2.38 -8.87 -1.45
N ASN A 31 3.31 -8.14 -2.05
CA ASN A 31 4.17 -8.69 -3.09
C ASN A 31 5.34 -9.40 -2.43
N VAL A 32 5.67 -10.59 -2.93
CA VAL A 32 6.81 -11.39 -2.49
C VAL A 32 7.80 -11.48 -3.65
N TYR A 33 9.08 -11.29 -3.33
CA TYR A 33 10.17 -11.38 -4.29
C TYR A 33 11.23 -12.35 -3.79
N HIS A 34 11.84 -13.08 -4.73
CA HIS A 34 13.08 -13.80 -4.48
C HIS A 34 14.25 -12.82 -4.47
N LEU A 35 15.09 -12.92 -3.45
CA LEU A 35 16.43 -12.32 -3.48
C LEU A 35 17.41 -13.37 -4.02
N HIS A 36 18.17 -13.00 -5.05
CA HIS A 36 19.20 -13.86 -5.65
C HIS A 36 20.56 -13.52 -5.04
N TRP A 37 21.25 -14.50 -4.46
CA TRP A 37 22.61 -14.26 -3.98
C TRP A 37 23.61 -14.23 -5.13
N PRO A 38 24.71 -13.45 -5.01
CA PRO A 38 25.75 -13.40 -6.04
C PRO A 38 26.37 -14.77 -6.38
N ASN A 39 26.30 -15.73 -5.45
CA ASN A 39 26.76 -17.10 -5.65
C ASN A 39 25.71 -18.04 -6.32
N GLY A 40 24.60 -17.50 -6.80
CA GLY A 40 23.52 -18.25 -7.45
C GLY A 40 22.60 -19.01 -6.49
N LEU A 41 22.77 -18.87 -5.18
CA LEU A 41 21.90 -19.51 -4.20
C LEU A 41 20.56 -18.74 -4.10
N LYS A 42 19.45 -19.44 -4.34
CA LYS A 42 18.09 -18.90 -4.27
C LYS A 42 17.33 -19.27 -2.99
N MET A 43 18.00 -19.88 -2.02
CA MET A 43 17.32 -20.56 -0.92
C MET A 43 17.13 -19.65 0.29
N GLY A 44 15.87 -19.26 0.53
CA GLY A 44 15.37 -18.84 1.85
C GLY A 44 15.28 -17.35 2.13
N ALA A 45 15.73 -16.49 1.20
CA ALA A 45 15.66 -15.03 1.38
C ALA A 45 14.55 -14.43 0.51
N TYR A 46 13.57 -13.81 1.17
CA TYR A 46 12.47 -13.12 0.52
C TYR A 46 12.46 -11.65 0.91
N HIS A 47 12.17 -10.80 -0.08
CA HIS A 47 11.75 -9.43 0.14
C HIS A 47 10.23 -9.36 0.02
N THR A 48 9.60 -8.55 0.87
CA THR A 48 8.17 -8.26 0.78
C THR A 48 7.89 -6.77 0.77
N GLY A 49 6.82 -6.40 0.07
CA GLY A 49 6.27 -5.04 0.03
C GLY A 49 4.75 -5.06 0.18
N THR A 50 4.21 -4.15 0.99
CA THR A 50 2.76 -3.99 1.20
C THR A 50 2.19 -3.10 0.09
N VAL A 51 1.14 -3.57 -0.59
CA VAL A 51 0.46 -2.84 -1.65
C VAL A 51 -0.91 -2.37 -1.19
N VAL A 52 -1.15 -1.07 -1.28
CA VAL A 52 -2.46 -0.43 -1.02
C VAL A 52 -2.55 0.86 -1.82
N TYR A 53 -3.72 1.19 -2.37
CA TYR A 53 -3.91 2.39 -3.22
C TYR A 53 -2.94 2.46 -4.42
N ASP A 54 -2.73 1.31 -5.08
CA ASP A 54 -1.82 1.16 -6.23
C ASP A 54 -0.39 1.66 -5.95
N ARG A 55 0.05 1.58 -4.70
CA ARG A 55 1.41 1.88 -4.26
C ARG A 55 1.95 0.73 -3.45
N GLU A 56 3.22 0.42 -3.67
CA GLU A 56 3.93 -0.56 -2.89
C GLU A 56 4.87 0.14 -1.92
N PHE A 57 4.86 -0.31 -0.67
CA PHE A 57 5.67 0.22 0.41
C PHE A 57 6.59 -0.88 0.92
N GLY A 58 7.86 -0.54 1.06
CA GLY A 58 8.90 -1.44 1.58
C GLY A 58 9.82 -0.72 2.55
N PHE A 59 10.70 -1.49 3.17
CA PHE A 59 11.73 -1.00 4.07
C PHE A 59 13.10 -1.48 3.60
N GLY A 60 14.04 -0.54 3.43
CA GLY A 60 15.40 -0.79 2.96
C GLY A 60 16.44 -0.14 3.86
N GLY A 61 17.65 -0.70 3.86
CA GLY A 61 18.76 -0.20 4.66
C GLY A 61 19.57 0.89 3.95
N HIS A 62 19.99 1.90 4.71
CA HIS A 62 20.93 2.94 4.28
C HIS A 62 21.62 3.56 5.51
N PRO A 63 22.80 4.20 5.40
CA PRO A 63 23.62 4.58 6.57
C PRO A 63 23.16 5.85 7.32
N PHE A 64 21.94 6.33 7.07
CA PHE A 64 21.46 7.63 7.56
C PHE A 64 20.36 7.44 8.60
N ALA A 65 20.33 8.33 9.58
CA ALA A 65 19.30 8.42 10.63
C ALA A 65 17.95 8.96 10.12
N SER A 66 17.57 8.57 8.90
CA SER A 66 16.29 8.90 8.26
C SER A 66 15.49 7.62 8.01
N SER A 67 14.21 7.77 7.73
CA SER A 67 13.33 6.65 7.37
C SER A 67 13.91 5.84 6.21
N GLY A 68 13.96 4.52 6.37
CA GLY A 68 14.23 3.55 5.31
C GLY A 68 12.96 3.08 4.61
N ILE A 69 11.79 3.60 5.00
CA ILE A 69 10.52 3.33 4.32
C ILE A 69 10.56 4.01 2.94
N PHE A 70 10.28 3.25 1.89
CA PHE A 70 10.21 3.74 0.53
C PHE A 70 8.88 3.37 -0.13
N GLN A 71 8.59 4.02 -1.25
CA GLN A 71 7.41 3.77 -2.07
C GLN A 71 7.81 3.52 -3.51
N THR A 72 7.26 2.49 -4.14
CA THR A 72 7.41 2.17 -5.56
C THR A 72 6.07 1.96 -6.25
N THR A 73 6.11 1.84 -7.58
CA THR A 73 5.01 1.22 -8.32
C THR A 73 5.00 -0.27 -7.99
N PRO A 74 3.81 -0.91 -7.85
CA PRO A 74 3.76 -2.33 -7.54
C PRO A 74 4.51 -3.19 -8.57
N MET A 75 5.38 -4.09 -8.10
CA MET A 75 6.20 -4.98 -8.94
C MET A 75 7.25 -4.26 -9.80
N ASP A 76 7.68 -3.06 -9.40
CA ASP A 76 8.78 -2.33 -10.02
C ASP A 76 10.13 -2.96 -9.67
N ILE A 77 10.46 -4.08 -10.33
CA ILE A 77 11.70 -4.82 -10.12
C ILE A 77 12.95 -4.01 -10.51
N ASP A 78 12.83 -3.11 -11.47
CA ASP A 78 13.95 -2.28 -11.94
C ASP A 78 14.45 -1.34 -10.83
N SER A 79 13.53 -0.81 -10.02
CA SER A 79 13.84 0.02 -8.85
C SER A 79 14.39 -0.76 -7.66
N LEU A 80 14.16 -2.09 -7.59
CA LEU A 80 14.58 -2.94 -6.47
C LEU A 80 15.96 -3.58 -6.69
N GLY A 81 16.38 -3.74 -7.95
CA GLY A 81 17.72 -4.19 -8.35
C GLY A 81 17.74 -5.48 -9.17
N GLU A 82 18.83 -5.69 -9.91
CA GLU A 82 18.98 -6.81 -10.86
C GLU A 82 18.96 -8.21 -10.20
N GLU A 83 19.21 -8.26 -8.89
CA GLU A 83 19.24 -9.49 -8.09
C GLU A 83 17.89 -9.83 -7.45
N ILE A 84 16.78 -9.27 -7.97
CA ILE A 84 15.43 -9.47 -7.45
C ILE A 84 14.48 -9.94 -8.55
N SER A 85 13.65 -10.93 -8.25
CA SER A 85 12.56 -11.36 -9.16
C SER A 85 11.25 -11.53 -8.42
N PHE A 86 10.16 -11.04 -9.01
CA PHE A 86 8.81 -11.24 -8.49
C PHE A 86 8.47 -12.74 -8.37
N LYS A 87 7.87 -13.11 -7.24
CA LYS A 87 7.41 -14.48 -6.95
C LYS A 87 5.90 -14.57 -7.04
N GLU A 88 5.20 -13.83 -6.20
CA GLU A 88 3.75 -13.91 -6.06
C GLU A 88 3.16 -12.68 -5.36
N ARG A 89 1.84 -12.53 -5.46
CA ARG A 89 1.06 -11.52 -4.75
C ARG A 89 0.04 -12.21 -3.85
N LEU A 90 0.08 -11.89 -2.56
CA LEU A 90 -0.82 -12.41 -1.54
C LEU A 90 -1.88 -11.38 -1.20
N TYR A 91 -3.15 -11.79 -1.08
CA TYR A 91 -4.23 -10.92 -0.62
C TYR A 91 -4.35 -10.97 0.90
N MET A 92 -4.30 -9.81 1.54
CA MET A 92 -4.32 -9.68 3.01
C MET A 92 -5.67 -9.20 3.55
N GLY A 93 -6.65 -8.93 2.69
CA GLY A 93 -7.93 -8.36 3.10
C GLY A 93 -8.09 -6.91 2.64
N ARG A 94 -8.82 -6.12 3.42
CA ARG A 94 -9.16 -4.73 3.07
C ARG A 94 -8.90 -3.81 4.25
N THR A 95 -8.41 -2.62 3.95
CA THR A 95 -8.31 -1.52 4.91
C THR A 95 -9.40 -0.48 4.68
N TYR A 96 -9.91 0.11 5.76
CA TYR A 96 -10.81 1.26 5.70
C TYR A 96 -10.09 2.58 5.99
N LEU A 97 -8.76 2.54 6.16
CA LEU A 97 -7.92 3.73 6.21
C LEU A 97 -8.01 4.45 4.87
N SER A 98 -8.24 5.76 4.89
CA SER A 98 -8.09 6.56 3.68
C SER A 98 -6.61 6.66 3.29
N LYS A 99 -6.31 7.01 2.03
CA LYS A 99 -4.93 7.26 1.58
C LYS A 99 -4.15 8.21 2.50
N LYS A 100 -4.77 9.31 2.94
CA LYS A 100 -4.17 10.26 3.90
C LYS A 100 -3.92 9.63 5.27
N ALA A 101 -4.73 8.65 5.68
CA ALA A 101 -4.53 7.92 6.93
C ALA A 101 -3.37 6.92 6.80
N VAL A 102 -3.23 6.26 5.65
CA VAL A 102 -2.05 5.44 5.33
C VAL A 102 -0.77 6.29 5.36
N GLU A 103 -0.77 7.49 4.76
CA GLU A 103 0.38 8.41 4.81
C GLU A 103 0.76 8.78 6.26
N ARG A 104 -0.22 9.02 7.13
CA ARG A 104 0.03 9.28 8.56
C ARG A 104 0.58 8.06 9.29
N LEU A 105 0.09 6.87 8.95
CA LEU A 105 0.60 5.62 9.50
C LEU A 105 2.07 5.42 9.13
N LEU A 106 2.42 5.59 7.85
CA LEU A 106 3.81 5.51 7.39
C LEU A 106 4.71 6.53 8.11
N ALA A 107 4.21 7.76 8.29
CA ALA A 107 4.94 8.77 9.05
C ALA A 107 5.15 8.38 10.52
N SER A 108 4.16 7.73 11.17
CA SER A 108 4.33 7.25 12.55
C SER A 108 5.29 6.07 12.69
N LEU A 109 5.52 5.31 11.61
CA LEU A 109 6.47 4.20 11.57
C LEU A 109 7.89 4.66 11.21
N ALA A 110 8.07 5.87 10.70
CA ALA A 110 9.34 6.35 10.14
C ALA A 110 10.51 6.38 11.15
N ASP A 111 10.23 6.68 12.42
CA ASP A 111 11.25 6.73 13.47
C ASP A 111 11.71 5.32 13.92
N GLU A 112 10.80 4.33 13.85
CA GLU A 112 11.09 2.92 14.13
C GLU A 112 11.84 2.28 12.95
N PHE A 113 11.38 2.54 11.73
CA PHE A 113 11.92 2.00 10.49
C PHE A 113 12.94 2.94 9.83
N ARG A 114 13.96 3.34 10.59
CA ARG A 114 15.10 4.08 10.04
C ARG A 114 15.99 3.17 9.21
N GLY A 115 16.55 3.70 8.13
CA GLY A 115 17.43 2.94 7.25
C GLY A 115 18.68 2.45 7.97
N ASP A 116 19.20 3.20 8.95
CA ASP A 116 20.37 2.81 9.74
C ASP A 116 20.06 1.78 10.84
N ALA A 117 18.79 1.48 11.08
CA ALA A 117 18.33 0.38 11.94
C ALA A 117 18.13 -0.93 11.16
N TYR A 118 18.19 -0.90 9.82
CA TYR A 118 17.96 -2.08 8.99
C TYR A 118 18.99 -3.18 9.28
N HIS A 119 18.50 -4.38 9.54
CA HIS A 119 19.31 -5.57 9.73
C HIS A 119 18.73 -6.74 8.95
N LEU A 120 19.53 -7.29 8.02
CA LEU A 120 19.11 -8.34 7.07
C LEU A 120 18.37 -9.51 7.73
N LEU A 121 18.78 -9.92 8.94
CA LEU A 121 18.21 -11.09 9.63
C LEU A 121 17.20 -10.74 10.74
N HIS A 122 17.27 -9.54 11.32
CA HIS A 122 16.58 -9.25 12.59
C HIS A 122 15.62 -8.07 12.51
N PHE A 123 15.75 -7.21 11.50
CA PHE A 123 14.90 -6.03 11.34
C PHE A 123 14.94 -5.56 9.89
N ASN A 124 14.09 -6.14 9.05
CA ASN A 124 14.13 -6.01 7.60
C ASN A 124 12.73 -5.73 7.01
N CYS A 125 12.64 -5.71 5.68
CA CYS A 125 11.38 -5.54 4.95
C CYS A 125 10.23 -6.45 5.42
N ASN A 126 10.50 -7.69 5.81
CA ASN A 126 9.47 -8.63 6.25
C ASN A 126 8.83 -8.20 7.58
N HIS A 127 9.62 -7.60 8.48
CA HIS A 127 9.13 -7.06 9.74
C HIS A 127 8.23 -5.85 9.50
N PHE A 128 8.68 -4.95 8.61
CA PHE A 128 7.89 -3.80 8.18
C PHE A 128 6.56 -4.22 7.55
N THR A 129 6.59 -5.15 6.59
CA THR A 129 5.40 -5.66 5.91
C THR A 129 4.41 -6.26 6.91
N SER A 130 4.89 -7.09 7.85
CA SER A 130 4.03 -7.69 8.89
C SER A 130 3.33 -6.61 9.70
N GLN A 131 4.09 -5.68 10.29
CA GLN A 131 3.53 -4.63 11.15
C GLN A 131 2.56 -3.72 10.40
N PHE A 132 2.86 -3.37 9.15
CA PHE A 132 1.98 -2.53 8.35
C PHE A 132 0.67 -3.26 8.00
N VAL A 133 0.72 -4.54 7.62
CA VAL A 133 -0.49 -5.34 7.39
C VAL A 133 -1.32 -5.45 8.68
N ASP A 134 -0.69 -5.77 9.81
CA ASP A 134 -1.36 -5.93 11.10
C ASP A 134 -2.12 -4.65 11.50
N ILE A 135 -1.51 -3.47 11.33
CA ILE A 135 -2.16 -2.19 11.66
C ILE A 135 -3.31 -1.90 10.69
N CYS A 136 -3.15 -2.22 9.40
CA CYS A 136 -4.23 -2.10 8.42
C CYS A 136 -5.43 -2.99 8.77
N GLU A 137 -5.21 -4.19 9.29
CA GLU A 137 -6.25 -5.12 9.75
C GLU A 137 -6.90 -4.66 11.07
N MET A 138 -6.11 -4.36 12.11
CA MET A 138 -6.63 -3.98 13.44
C MET A 138 -7.57 -2.77 13.39
N ILE A 139 -7.24 -1.76 12.59
CA ILE A 139 -8.09 -0.57 12.43
C ILE A 139 -9.39 -0.90 11.68
N SER A 140 -9.36 -1.95 10.86
CA SER A 140 -10.52 -2.43 10.11
C SER A 140 -11.46 -3.27 10.97
N SER A 141 -10.93 -4.08 11.90
CA SER A 141 -11.72 -4.89 12.84
C SER A 141 -12.39 -4.07 13.96
N ASN A 142 -11.84 -2.91 14.34
CA ASN A 142 -12.44 -2.02 15.36
C ASN A 142 -13.69 -1.25 14.90
N ARG A 143 -14.27 -1.60 13.74
CA ARG A 143 -15.49 -0.98 13.19
C ARG A 143 -16.70 -1.94 13.08
N THR A 144 -16.57 -3.19 13.52
CA THR A 144 -17.69 -4.14 13.65
C THR A 144 -18.14 -4.23 15.10
#